data_AF-M1JM83-F1
#
_entry.id   AF-M1JM83-F1
#
_cell.length_a   1.000
_cell.length_b   1.000
_cell.length_c   1.000
_cell.angle_alpha   90.00
_cell.angle_beta   90.00
_cell.angle_gamma   90.00
#
_symmetry.space_group_name_H-M   'P 1'
#
loop_
_entity.id
_entity.type
_entity.pdbx_description
1 polymer ?
#
loop_
_entity_poly.entity_id
_entity_poly.type
_entity_poly.pdbx_seq_one_letter_code
_entity_poly.pdbx_strand_id
1 'polypeptide(L)'
;MRRIYAAWTLVAAAGVMDCSPRLEKAAAFTLGPDSQVIVFPFMFQGYNIAVLQTTKYGDLKGNARRRVASFLEHNISHAVWYFVVGGIAYKDDRSERLFSEMMDGYLKKISAGASKVYKGGRKMFSESLETVHEMIFECNKAGDSHVVKYGESIINRFSDMIENALGEVSAEEKRKYRRFWSRVKERAGFLYSTERLRRVVEAEKIVCNACKEICLELEEEELMGLLAEGGVRKALKAKVDEDEISRGLYLECTIVNTSLLLDAHREHGGDVIRELVKQMLLGKKGEEIDRRYINKVANVVKERQRREMEKKEEEKRKEEKKKEEEKRKEEKKKEEEKKKEEKKKEEKKKEEKSGESLREGEASEGGGGK
;
A
#
# COMPACT_ATOMS: atom_id res chain seq x y z
N MET A 1 -23.23 -17.36 35.44
CA MET A 1 -22.28 -16.24 35.62
C MET A 1 -21.45 -16.06 34.35
N ARG A 2 -21.80 -15.11 33.47
CA ARG A 2 -21.00 -14.77 32.28
C ARG A 2 -19.89 -13.81 32.70
N ARG A 3 -18.63 -14.20 32.53
CA ARG A 3 -17.47 -13.32 32.73
C ARG A 3 -17.59 -12.15 31.75
N ILE A 4 -17.88 -10.96 32.27
CA ILE A 4 -17.83 -9.69 31.54
C ILE A 4 -16.34 -9.36 31.40
N TYR A 5 -15.69 -9.88 30.36
CA TYR A 5 -14.33 -9.46 30.02
C TYR A 5 -14.35 -8.02 29.48
N ALA A 6 -13.34 -7.29 29.93
CA ALA A 6 -13.07 -5.88 29.73
C ALA A 6 -12.87 -5.50 28.25
N ALA A 7 -13.17 -4.24 27.91
CA ALA A 7 -12.64 -3.50 26.76
C ALA A 7 -12.70 -4.19 25.39
N TRP A 8 -13.87 -4.18 24.73
CA TRP A 8 -13.95 -4.51 23.32
C TRP A 8 -14.91 -3.54 22.64
N THR A 9 -14.35 -2.61 21.87
CA THR A 9 -15.12 -1.90 20.86
C THR A 9 -15.59 -2.92 19.85
N LEU A 10 -16.89 -3.14 19.67
CA LEU A 10 -17.36 -3.83 18.48
C LEU A 10 -17.41 -2.78 17.36
N VAL A 11 -16.41 -2.78 16.47
CA VAL A 11 -16.59 -2.10 15.18
C VAL A 11 -17.47 -3.03 14.37
N ALA A 12 -18.78 -2.82 14.42
CA ALA A 12 -19.64 -3.35 13.37
C ALA A 12 -19.17 -2.69 12.08
N ALA A 13 -19.01 -3.47 11.01
CA ALA A 13 -18.77 -2.93 9.67
C ALA A 13 -20.04 -2.25 9.11
N ALA A 14 -20.84 -1.62 9.99
CA ALA A 14 -22.04 -0.88 9.69
C ALA A 14 -21.69 0.32 8.82
N GLY A 15 -22.10 0.32 7.56
CA GLY A 15 -21.77 1.37 6.58
C GLY A 15 -20.37 1.26 5.94
N VAL A 16 -19.62 0.19 6.23
CA VAL A 16 -18.35 -0.14 5.57
C VAL A 16 -18.58 -0.90 4.25
N MET A 17 -19.75 -1.51 4.15
CA MET A 17 -20.12 -2.36 3.04
C MET A 17 -21.45 -1.91 2.46
N ASP A 18 -21.58 -1.93 1.14
CA ASP A 18 -22.89 -1.78 0.48
C ASP A 18 -23.61 -3.13 0.55
N CYS A 19 -23.97 -3.57 1.76
CA CYS A 19 -24.48 -4.92 1.98
C CYS A 19 -25.35 -5.07 3.25
N SER A 20 -25.82 -6.29 3.53
CA SER A 20 -26.79 -6.56 4.60
C SER A 20 -26.22 -6.36 6.02
N PRO A 21 -27.03 -5.97 7.02
CA PRO A 21 -26.59 -5.87 8.42
C PRO A 21 -26.04 -7.18 9.01
N ARG A 22 -26.32 -8.33 8.38
CA ARG A 22 -25.77 -9.64 8.76
C ARG A 22 -24.31 -9.75 8.35
N LEU A 23 -23.98 -9.34 7.12
CA LEU A 23 -22.61 -9.25 6.62
C LEU A 23 -21.77 -8.31 7.50
N GLU A 24 -22.33 -7.17 7.91
CA GLU A 24 -21.66 -6.19 8.77
C GLU A 24 -21.28 -6.73 10.15
N LYS A 25 -22.09 -7.63 10.71
CA LYS A 25 -21.79 -8.36 11.95
C LYS A 25 -20.74 -9.45 11.74
N ALA A 26 -20.70 -10.08 10.57
CA ALA A 26 -19.75 -11.15 10.27
C ALA A 26 -18.30 -10.64 10.20
N ALA A 27 -18.10 -9.43 9.66
CA ALA A 27 -16.82 -8.73 9.60
C ALA A 27 -16.52 -7.88 10.83
N ALA A 28 -17.37 -7.92 11.87
CA ALA A 28 -17.14 -7.14 13.08
C ALA A 28 -15.91 -7.64 13.85
N PHE A 29 -15.09 -6.70 14.31
CA PHE A 29 -13.89 -6.99 15.06
C PHE A 29 -13.77 -6.06 16.27
N THR A 30 -12.78 -6.38 17.10
CA THR A 30 -12.59 -5.72 18.36
C THR A 30 -11.20 -5.11 18.48
N LEU A 31 -11.15 -3.84 18.86
CA LEU A 31 -9.91 -3.06 18.94
C LEU A 31 -9.32 -3.08 20.34
N GLY A 32 -8.02 -3.37 20.44
CA GLY A 32 -7.22 -3.13 21.63
C GLY A 32 -6.92 -1.63 21.83
N PRO A 33 -6.39 -1.22 23.00
CA PRO A 33 -6.18 0.19 23.36
C PRO A 33 -5.28 0.98 22.40
N ASP A 34 -4.27 0.31 21.85
CA ASP A 34 -3.26 0.88 20.93
C ASP A 34 -3.42 0.38 19.49
N SER A 35 -4.52 -0.31 19.20
CA SER A 35 -4.80 -0.87 17.90
C SER A 35 -5.73 0.04 17.11
N GLN A 36 -5.43 0.19 15.82
CA GLN A 36 -6.23 0.96 14.88
C GLN A 36 -6.48 0.12 13.64
N VAL A 37 -7.64 0.33 13.02
CA VAL A 37 -7.93 -0.23 11.71
C VAL A 37 -7.17 0.55 10.66
N ILE A 38 -6.49 -0.18 9.77
CA ILE A 38 -5.93 0.36 8.54
C ILE A 38 -6.70 -0.22 7.36
N VAL A 39 -7.12 0.64 6.44
CA VAL A 39 -7.87 0.28 5.24
C VAL A 39 -6.89 0.06 4.10
N PHE A 40 -6.87 -1.15 3.56
CA PHE A 40 -6.10 -1.38 2.34
C PHE A 40 -6.86 -0.80 1.14
N PRO A 41 -6.15 -0.23 0.15
CA PRO A 41 -6.77 0.35 -1.05
C PRO A 41 -7.22 -0.72 -2.06
N PHE A 42 -7.96 -1.73 -1.58
CA PHE A 42 -8.58 -2.77 -2.39
C PHE A 42 -10.08 -2.81 -2.11
N MET A 43 -10.87 -2.81 -3.19
CA MET A 43 -12.31 -3.00 -3.10
C MET A 43 -12.68 -4.35 -3.70
N PHE A 44 -13.51 -5.09 -2.98
CA PHE A 44 -14.01 -6.40 -3.40
C PHE A 44 -15.50 -6.33 -3.71
N GLN A 45 -15.92 -7.11 -4.69
CA GLN A 45 -17.31 -7.46 -4.95
C GLN A 45 -17.47 -8.97 -4.83
N GLY A 46 -18.27 -9.46 -3.89
CA GLY A 46 -18.27 -10.88 -3.58
C GLY A 46 -16.87 -11.31 -3.10
N TYR A 47 -16.29 -12.30 -3.75
CA TYR A 47 -14.89 -12.70 -3.52
C TYR A 47 -13.93 -12.24 -4.60
N ASN A 48 -14.37 -11.40 -5.53
CA ASN A 48 -13.57 -10.91 -6.63
C ASN A 48 -13.09 -9.49 -6.34
N ILE A 49 -11.88 -9.16 -6.79
CA ILE A 49 -11.38 -7.80 -6.72
C ILE A 49 -12.16 -6.96 -7.74
N ALA A 50 -12.80 -5.90 -7.26
CA ALA A 50 -13.49 -4.93 -8.09
C ALA A 50 -12.58 -3.74 -8.45
N VAL A 51 -11.69 -3.35 -7.53
CA VAL A 51 -10.80 -2.20 -7.69
C VAL A 51 -9.47 -2.51 -7.02
N LEU A 52 -8.39 -2.38 -7.79
CA LEU A 52 -7.04 -2.31 -7.27
C LEU A 52 -6.69 -0.87 -6.96
N GLN A 53 -5.71 -0.67 -6.10
CA GLN A 53 -5.23 0.65 -5.75
C GLN A 53 -4.79 1.53 -6.93
N THR A 54 -4.24 0.92 -7.99
CA THR A 54 -3.76 1.60 -9.22
C THR A 54 -4.90 1.87 -10.20
N THR A 55 -6.09 1.29 -9.97
CA THR A 55 -7.25 1.42 -10.85
C THR A 55 -7.72 2.86 -10.89
N LYS A 56 -7.74 3.43 -12.10
CA LYS A 56 -8.37 4.72 -12.40
C LYS A 56 -9.82 4.48 -12.82
N TYR A 57 -10.63 5.53 -12.73
CA TYR A 57 -12.05 5.46 -13.11
C TYR A 57 -12.26 5.00 -14.57
N GLY A 58 -11.36 5.38 -15.49
CA GLY A 58 -11.41 4.99 -16.90
C GLY A 58 -11.25 3.48 -17.12
N ASP A 59 -10.53 2.79 -16.23
CA ASP A 59 -10.19 1.36 -16.35
C ASP A 59 -11.41 0.47 -16.04
N LEU A 60 -12.32 0.97 -15.20
CA LEU A 60 -13.55 0.27 -14.82
C LEU A 60 -14.51 0.16 -16.01
N LYS A 61 -15.22 -0.96 -16.17
CA LYS A 61 -16.19 -1.16 -17.26
C LYS A 61 -17.61 -1.43 -16.76
N GLY A 62 -18.60 -1.06 -17.58
CA GLY A 62 -20.00 -1.46 -17.42
C GLY A 62 -20.58 -1.22 -16.02
N ASN A 63 -21.08 -2.30 -15.41
CA ASN A 63 -21.73 -2.27 -14.10
C ASN A 63 -20.74 -1.98 -12.95
N ALA A 64 -19.51 -2.51 -13.02
CA ALA A 64 -18.49 -2.27 -11.99
C ALA A 64 -18.18 -0.77 -11.85
N ARG A 65 -18.03 -0.06 -12.98
CA ARG A 65 -17.83 1.40 -12.99
C ARG A 65 -18.93 2.15 -12.25
N ARG A 66 -20.20 1.80 -12.50
CA ARG A 66 -21.37 2.45 -11.87
C ARG A 66 -21.42 2.17 -10.37
N ARG A 67 -21.18 0.93 -9.96
CA ARG A 67 -21.23 0.53 -8.55
C ARG A 67 -20.11 1.16 -7.73
N VAL A 68 -18.86 1.11 -8.21
CA VAL A 68 -17.72 1.75 -7.55
C VAL A 68 -17.93 3.26 -7.42
N ALA A 69 -18.40 3.92 -8.50
CA ALA A 69 -18.75 5.34 -8.45
C ALA A 69 -19.82 5.66 -7.40
N SER A 70 -20.86 4.83 -7.30
CA SER A 70 -21.94 5.00 -6.34
C SER A 70 -21.46 4.78 -4.90
N PHE A 71 -20.64 3.75 -4.66
CA PHE A 71 -20.02 3.52 -3.35
C PHE A 71 -19.14 4.69 -2.93
N LEU A 72 -18.31 5.22 -3.84
CA LEU A 72 -17.50 6.41 -3.57
C LEU A 72 -18.35 7.65 -3.30
N GLU A 73 -19.48 7.80 -3.99
CA GLU A 73 -20.34 8.97 -3.86
C GLU A 73 -21.14 9.00 -2.56
N HIS A 74 -21.50 7.84 -2.03
CA HIS A 74 -22.42 7.75 -0.90
C HIS A 74 -21.78 7.19 0.37
N ASN A 75 -20.78 6.30 0.27
CA ASN A 75 -20.40 5.43 1.38
C ASN A 75 -18.92 5.52 1.78
N ILE A 76 -18.01 5.97 0.91
CA ILE A 76 -16.56 5.86 1.21
C ILE A 76 -16.14 6.60 2.48
N SER A 77 -16.65 7.81 2.73
CA SER A 77 -16.26 8.57 3.91
C SER A 77 -16.87 7.99 5.19
N HIS A 78 -18.11 7.49 5.13
CA HIS A 78 -18.72 6.73 6.22
C HIS A 78 -17.92 5.46 6.50
N ALA A 79 -17.55 4.70 5.48
CA ALA A 79 -16.73 3.49 5.63
C ALA A 79 -15.41 3.80 6.34
N VAL A 80 -14.65 4.81 5.88
CA VAL A 80 -13.41 5.27 6.53
C VAL A 80 -13.67 5.72 7.97
N TRP A 81 -14.72 6.52 8.20
CA TRP A 81 -15.10 6.95 9.54
C TRP A 81 -15.37 5.76 10.46
N TYR A 82 -16.15 4.79 10.02
CA TYR A 82 -16.48 3.60 10.80
C TYR A 82 -15.27 2.71 11.04
N PHE A 83 -14.31 2.62 10.12
CA PHE A 83 -13.06 1.91 10.40
C PHE A 83 -12.21 2.61 11.44
N VAL A 84 -12.03 3.92 11.30
CA VAL A 84 -11.10 4.67 12.15
C VAL A 84 -11.70 4.95 13.54
N VAL A 85 -12.92 5.46 13.57
CA VAL A 85 -13.59 5.88 14.80
C VAL A 85 -14.42 4.74 15.39
N GLY A 86 -14.79 3.74 14.58
CA GLY A 86 -15.75 2.71 14.98
C GLY A 86 -17.17 3.26 15.05
N GLY A 87 -18.12 2.35 15.23
CA GLY A 87 -19.33 2.72 15.93
C GLY A 87 -18.94 3.13 17.35
N ILE A 88 -18.95 4.44 17.65
CA ILE A 88 -19.35 4.84 19.00
C ILE A 88 -20.75 4.27 19.11
N ALA A 89 -20.89 3.14 19.80
CA ALA A 89 -22.13 2.37 19.77
C ALA A 89 -23.28 3.27 20.22
N TYR A 90 -24.02 3.80 19.24
CA TYR A 90 -25.20 4.64 19.44
C TYR A 90 -26.30 3.71 19.93
N LYS A 91 -26.23 3.35 21.21
CA LYS A 91 -27.28 2.57 21.87
C LYS A 91 -28.42 3.45 22.36
N ASP A 92 -28.35 4.75 22.07
CA ASP A 92 -29.39 5.72 22.36
C ASP A 92 -29.63 6.63 21.13
N ASP A 93 -30.92 6.92 20.87
CA ASP A 93 -31.39 7.78 19.79
C ASP A 93 -30.76 9.18 19.80
N ARG A 94 -30.28 9.62 20.98
CA ARG A 94 -29.75 10.96 21.19
C ARG A 94 -28.36 11.12 20.58
N SER A 95 -27.52 10.10 20.71
CA SER A 95 -26.17 10.07 20.15
C SER A 95 -26.21 9.83 18.62
N GLU A 96 -27.20 9.05 18.15
CA GLU A 96 -27.48 8.88 16.73
C GLU A 96 -27.95 10.18 16.07
N ARG A 97 -28.85 10.93 16.73
CA ARG A 97 -29.25 12.28 16.27
C ARG A 97 -28.07 13.22 16.20
N LEU A 98 -27.21 13.25 17.22
CA LEU A 98 -26.02 14.10 17.22
C LEU A 98 -25.07 13.77 16.05
N PHE A 99 -24.86 12.48 15.76
CA PHE A 99 -24.10 12.07 14.58
C PHE A 99 -24.77 12.53 13.27
N SER A 100 -26.10 12.37 13.17
CA SER A 100 -26.85 12.77 11.99
C SER A 100 -26.79 14.30 11.75
N GLU A 101 -26.90 15.08 12.81
CA GLU A 101 -26.84 16.55 12.76
C GLU A 101 -25.45 17.08 12.41
N MET A 102 -24.40 16.49 12.98
CA MET A 102 -23.04 17.01 12.83
C MET A 102 -22.26 16.32 11.72
N MET A 103 -22.26 14.98 11.68
CA MET A 103 -21.32 14.21 10.87
C MET A 103 -21.92 13.71 9.56
N ASP A 104 -23.18 13.30 9.51
CA ASP A 104 -23.74 12.64 8.32
C ASP A 104 -23.69 13.54 7.08
N GLY A 105 -24.14 14.79 7.19
CA GLY A 105 -24.06 15.76 6.10
C GLY A 105 -22.61 16.13 5.72
N TYR A 106 -21.69 16.13 6.68
CA TYR A 106 -20.27 16.39 6.46
C TYR A 106 -19.60 15.26 5.66
N LEU A 107 -19.81 14.02 6.11
CA LEU A 107 -19.30 12.82 5.45
C LEU A 107 -19.88 12.66 4.04
N LYS A 108 -21.19 12.90 3.84
CA LYS A 108 -21.81 12.89 2.51
C LYS A 108 -21.15 13.86 1.52
N LYS A 109 -20.81 15.08 1.97
CA LYS A 109 -20.10 16.08 1.14
C LYS A 109 -18.71 15.58 0.74
N ILE A 110 -17.99 14.94 1.66
CA ILE A 110 -16.67 14.36 1.37
C ILE A 110 -16.78 13.23 0.35
N SER A 111 -17.72 12.29 0.52
CA SER A 111 -17.95 11.20 -0.45
C SER A 111 -18.27 11.73 -1.84
N ALA A 112 -19.21 12.68 -1.95
CA ALA A 112 -19.54 13.30 -3.23
C ALA A 112 -18.33 14.00 -3.87
N GLY A 113 -17.53 14.72 -3.07
CA GLY A 113 -16.29 15.35 -3.53
C GLY A 113 -15.25 14.35 -4.02
N ALA A 114 -14.99 13.29 -3.24
CA ALA A 114 -14.06 12.22 -3.58
C ALA A 114 -14.46 11.50 -4.87
N SER A 115 -15.75 11.18 -5.01
CA SER A 115 -16.30 10.58 -6.23
C SER A 115 -16.11 11.48 -7.45
N LYS A 116 -16.38 12.79 -7.33
CA LYS A 116 -16.16 13.75 -8.42
C LYS A 116 -14.69 13.81 -8.85
N VAL A 117 -13.76 13.82 -7.89
CA VAL A 117 -12.31 13.84 -8.16
C VAL A 117 -11.88 12.53 -8.85
N TYR A 118 -12.34 11.38 -8.35
CA TYR A 118 -12.00 10.07 -8.93
C TYR A 118 -12.57 9.91 -10.35
N LYS A 119 -13.84 10.28 -10.56
CA LYS A 119 -14.51 10.30 -11.89
C LYS A 119 -13.79 11.21 -12.89
N GLY A 120 -13.09 12.25 -12.41
CA GLY A 120 -12.24 13.11 -13.23
C GLY A 120 -10.99 12.41 -13.81
N GLY A 121 -10.70 11.16 -13.45
CA GLY A 121 -9.70 10.29 -14.08
C GLY A 121 -8.24 10.64 -13.77
N ARG A 122 -7.97 11.70 -13.00
CA ARG A 122 -6.62 12.17 -12.67
C ARG A 122 -5.97 11.43 -11.50
N LYS A 123 -6.76 10.74 -10.67
CA LYS A 123 -6.29 10.02 -9.48
C LYS A 123 -6.53 8.52 -9.60
N MET A 124 -5.61 7.75 -9.03
CA MET A 124 -5.80 6.32 -8.75
C MET A 124 -6.68 6.14 -7.51
N PHE A 125 -7.16 4.91 -7.28
CA PHE A 125 -8.03 4.61 -6.16
C PHE A 125 -7.35 4.87 -4.80
N SER A 126 -6.08 4.51 -4.63
CA SER A 126 -5.32 4.81 -3.40
C SER A 126 -5.25 6.31 -3.12
N GLU A 127 -4.92 7.12 -4.12
CA GLU A 127 -4.84 8.59 -3.97
C GLU A 127 -6.20 9.20 -3.62
N SER A 128 -7.30 8.62 -4.11
CA SER A 128 -8.65 9.00 -3.70
C SER A 128 -8.94 8.62 -2.25
N LEU A 129 -8.54 7.44 -1.80
CA LEU A 129 -8.70 7.00 -0.41
C LEU A 129 -7.87 7.86 0.56
N GLU A 130 -6.63 8.19 0.22
CA GLU A 130 -5.79 9.13 0.97
C GLU A 130 -6.46 10.50 1.10
N THR A 131 -7.00 11.02 0.00
CA THR A 131 -7.72 12.31 0.00
C THR A 131 -8.93 12.27 0.94
N VAL A 132 -9.68 11.16 0.98
CA VAL A 132 -10.81 11.00 1.89
C VAL A 132 -10.37 11.06 3.35
N HIS A 133 -9.28 10.37 3.72
CA HIS A 133 -8.72 10.43 5.07
C HIS A 133 -8.30 11.86 5.46
N GLU A 134 -7.57 12.55 4.58
CA GLU A 134 -7.14 13.92 4.82
C GLU A 134 -8.32 14.88 4.98
N MET A 135 -9.36 14.73 4.15
CA MET A 135 -10.56 15.56 4.20
C MET A 135 -11.42 15.30 5.43
N ILE A 136 -11.54 14.06 5.91
CA ILE A 136 -12.33 13.74 7.11
C ILE A 136 -11.66 14.31 8.36
N PHE A 137 -10.36 14.06 8.54
CA PHE A 137 -9.72 14.33 9.83
C PHE A 137 -9.11 15.73 9.92
N GLU A 138 -8.89 16.41 8.79
CA GLU A 138 -8.42 17.80 8.70
C GLU A 138 -7.23 18.11 9.63
N CYS A 139 -6.28 17.18 9.79
CA CYS A 139 -5.23 17.22 10.81
C CYS A 139 -4.23 18.39 10.68
N ASN A 140 -4.35 19.19 9.62
CA ASN A 140 -3.54 20.37 9.34
C ASN A 140 -4.21 21.69 9.76
N LYS A 141 -5.50 21.66 10.14
CA LYS A 141 -6.20 22.85 10.65
C LYS A 141 -6.04 22.92 12.17
N ALA A 142 -5.68 24.09 12.70
CA ALA A 142 -5.50 24.29 14.13
C ALA A 142 -6.86 24.30 14.84
N GLY A 143 -7.12 23.28 15.67
CA GLY A 143 -8.18 23.24 16.70
C GLY A 143 -9.64 23.26 16.25
N ASP A 144 -9.95 23.68 15.03
CA ASP A 144 -11.31 23.93 14.55
C ASP A 144 -11.85 22.83 13.61
N SER A 145 -11.24 21.63 13.64
CA SER A 145 -11.68 20.55 12.76
C SER A 145 -13.08 20.07 13.14
N HIS A 146 -13.85 19.71 12.11
CA HIS A 146 -15.22 19.25 12.29
C HIS A 146 -15.32 18.02 13.22
N VAL A 147 -14.31 17.15 13.13
CA VAL A 147 -14.18 15.94 13.96
C VAL A 147 -13.89 16.26 15.42
N VAL A 148 -13.03 17.26 15.70
CA VAL A 148 -12.73 17.69 17.08
C VAL A 148 -14.00 18.27 17.72
N LYS A 149 -14.74 19.13 17.02
CA LYS A 149 -16.03 19.67 17.49
C LYS A 149 -17.06 18.58 17.78
N TYR A 150 -17.12 17.56 16.93
CA TYR A 150 -17.97 16.41 17.16
C TYR A 150 -17.54 15.63 18.40
N GLY A 151 -16.23 15.40 18.58
CA GLY A 151 -15.66 14.80 19.78
C GLY A 151 -16.03 15.54 21.07
N GLU A 152 -15.88 16.87 21.09
CA GLU A 152 -16.29 17.72 22.23
C GLU A 152 -17.78 17.57 22.54
N SER A 153 -18.62 17.61 21.51
CA SER A 153 -20.08 17.50 21.64
C SER A 153 -20.49 16.16 22.23
N ILE A 154 -19.85 15.06 21.81
CA ILE A 154 -20.05 13.73 22.39
C ILE A 154 -19.62 13.69 23.86
N ILE A 155 -18.42 14.22 24.17
CA ILE A 155 -17.87 14.19 25.54
C ILE A 155 -18.77 14.95 26.49
N ASN A 156 -19.20 16.16 26.12
CA ASN A 156 -20.09 16.99 26.92
C ASN A 156 -21.43 16.28 27.14
N ARG A 157 -21.98 15.67 26.09
CA ARG A 157 -23.26 14.94 26.17
C ARG A 157 -23.18 13.71 27.06
N PHE A 158 -22.13 12.89 26.95
CA PHE A 158 -21.99 11.75 27.86
C PHE A 158 -21.66 12.17 29.29
N SER A 159 -21.00 13.32 29.49
CA SER A 159 -20.79 13.88 30.84
C SER A 159 -22.12 14.24 31.49
N ASP A 160 -22.98 14.97 30.76
CA ASP A 160 -24.34 15.29 31.18
C ASP A 160 -25.16 14.02 31.50
N MET A 161 -25.10 13.00 30.65
CA MET A 161 -25.79 11.72 30.89
C MET A 161 -25.28 10.97 32.12
N ILE A 162 -23.96 11.00 32.39
CA ILE A 162 -23.36 10.36 33.57
C ILE A 162 -23.80 11.07 34.87
N GLU A 163 -23.81 12.40 34.84
CA GLU A 163 -24.18 13.25 35.96
C GLU A 163 -25.68 13.18 36.25
N ASN A 164 -26.52 13.25 35.20
CA ASN A 164 -27.98 13.32 35.27
C ASN A 164 -28.68 11.97 35.04
N ALA A 165 -27.98 10.85 35.29
CA ALA A 165 -28.41 9.50 34.93
C ALA A 165 -29.88 9.18 35.26
N LEU A 166 -30.60 8.71 34.22
CA LEU A 166 -31.99 8.20 34.09
C LEU A 166 -32.76 7.94 35.40
N GLY A 167 -34.04 8.34 35.43
CA GLY A 167 -35.01 8.27 36.56
C GLY A 167 -35.14 6.92 37.30
N GLU A 168 -36.33 6.33 37.35
CA GLU A 168 -36.59 5.07 38.06
C GLU A 168 -35.96 3.86 37.33
N VAL A 169 -34.65 3.71 37.43
CA VAL A 169 -33.91 2.50 37.05
C VAL A 169 -33.17 1.97 38.26
N SER A 170 -32.99 0.66 38.32
CA SER A 170 -32.32 0.01 39.46
C SER A 170 -30.90 0.55 39.65
N ALA A 171 -30.41 0.51 40.90
CA ALA A 171 -29.03 0.93 41.19
C ALA A 171 -27.99 0.12 40.39
N GLU A 172 -28.29 -1.15 40.10
CA GLU A 172 -27.43 -2.02 39.30
C GLU A 172 -27.38 -1.56 37.83
N GLU A 173 -28.52 -1.22 37.24
CA GLU A 173 -28.60 -0.68 35.87
C GLU A 173 -27.94 0.69 35.78
N LYS A 174 -28.17 1.59 36.72
CA LYS A 174 -27.46 2.89 36.78
C LYS A 174 -25.94 2.69 36.78
N ARG A 175 -25.42 1.71 37.53
CA ARG A 175 -24.00 1.36 37.55
C ARG A 175 -23.51 0.74 36.23
N LYS A 176 -24.36 0.02 35.49
CA LYS A 176 -24.03 -0.51 34.15
C LYS A 176 -23.97 0.63 33.13
N TYR A 177 -24.95 1.53 33.11
CA TYR A 177 -25.01 2.68 32.20
C TYR A 177 -23.85 3.65 32.42
N ARG A 178 -23.56 4.05 33.67
CA ARG A 178 -22.39 4.92 33.95
C ARG A 178 -21.09 4.31 33.45
N ARG A 179 -20.85 3.02 33.73
CA ARG A 179 -19.65 2.32 33.22
C ARG A 179 -19.59 2.30 31.69
N PHE A 180 -20.74 2.14 31.02
CA PHE A 180 -20.80 2.19 29.57
C PHE A 180 -20.49 3.59 29.04
N TRP A 181 -21.18 4.63 29.51
CA TRP A 181 -20.97 6.01 29.07
C TRP A 181 -19.58 6.54 29.38
N SER A 182 -18.99 6.20 30.54
CA SER A 182 -17.60 6.57 30.85
C SER A 182 -16.61 6.00 29.83
N ARG A 183 -16.81 4.76 29.38
CA ARG A 183 -15.97 4.14 28.34
C ARG A 183 -16.17 4.80 26.98
N VAL A 184 -17.40 5.14 26.63
CA VAL A 184 -17.68 5.86 25.38
C VAL A 184 -17.03 7.24 25.41
N LYS A 185 -17.12 7.97 26.54
CA LYS A 185 -16.45 9.25 26.75
C LYS A 185 -14.93 9.15 26.62
N GLU A 186 -14.31 8.16 27.27
CA GLU A 186 -12.87 7.89 27.14
C GLU A 186 -12.47 7.66 25.68
N ARG A 187 -13.29 6.90 24.95
CA ARG A 187 -13.06 6.63 23.54
C ARG A 187 -13.27 7.85 22.65
N ALA A 188 -14.27 8.68 22.93
CA ALA A 188 -14.47 9.95 22.24
C ALA A 188 -13.27 10.90 22.43
N GLY A 189 -12.50 10.75 23.53
CA GLY A 189 -11.22 11.42 23.72
C GLY A 189 -10.19 11.17 22.61
N PHE A 190 -10.29 10.07 21.86
CA PHE A 190 -9.50 9.85 20.64
C PHE A 190 -9.69 10.98 19.61
N LEU A 191 -10.92 11.44 19.42
CA LEU A 191 -11.28 12.47 18.43
C LEU A 191 -10.73 13.85 18.77
N TYR A 192 -10.34 14.06 20.03
CA TYR A 192 -9.75 15.32 20.50
C TYR A 192 -8.26 15.44 20.20
N SER A 193 -7.59 14.31 19.95
CA SER A 193 -6.14 14.31 19.72
C SER A 193 -5.83 14.42 18.24
N THR A 194 -5.60 15.64 17.76
CA THR A 194 -5.10 15.90 16.41
C THR A 194 -3.84 15.11 16.10
N GLU A 195 -2.98 14.90 17.10
CA GLU A 195 -1.78 14.06 16.97
C GLU A 195 -2.13 12.60 16.68
N ARG A 196 -3.07 11.99 17.43
CA ARG A 196 -3.51 10.61 17.16
C ARG A 196 -4.17 10.49 15.79
N LEU A 197 -5.04 11.43 15.43
CA LEU A 197 -5.65 11.46 14.10
C LEU A 197 -4.60 11.56 12.99
N ARG A 198 -3.58 12.42 13.17
CA ARG A 198 -2.46 12.56 12.23
C ARG A 198 -1.68 11.26 12.08
N ARG A 199 -1.41 10.55 13.18
CA ARG A 199 -0.74 9.23 13.13
C ARG A 199 -1.54 8.20 12.33
N VAL A 200 -2.87 8.22 12.41
CA VAL A 200 -3.71 7.34 11.58
C VAL A 200 -3.56 7.69 10.11
N VAL A 201 -3.70 8.97 9.75
CA VAL A 201 -3.55 9.43 8.36
C VAL A 201 -2.15 9.11 7.81
N GLU A 202 -1.11 9.28 8.61
CA GLU A 202 0.27 8.96 8.23
C GLU A 202 0.47 7.44 8.00
N ALA A 203 -0.08 6.61 8.89
CA ALA A 203 -0.01 5.15 8.75
C ALA A 203 -0.77 4.67 7.50
N GLU A 204 -1.96 5.20 7.23
CA GLU A 204 -2.74 4.93 6.02
C GLU A 204 -1.97 5.29 4.76
N LYS A 205 -1.30 6.44 4.73
CA LYS A 205 -0.47 6.88 3.61
C LYS A 205 0.72 5.94 3.36
N ILE A 206 1.41 5.52 4.41
CA ILE A 206 2.53 4.57 4.31
C ILE A 206 2.04 3.22 3.78
N VAL A 207 0.87 2.75 4.22
CA VAL A 207 0.28 1.51 3.72
C VAL A 207 -0.22 1.63 2.28
N CYS A 208 -0.82 2.75 1.90
CA CYS A 208 -1.21 3.02 0.51
C CYS A 208 -0.01 3.02 -0.44
N ASN A 209 1.09 3.65 -0.05
CA ASN A 209 2.34 3.64 -0.81
C ASN A 209 2.94 2.23 -0.92
N ALA A 210 3.01 1.51 0.20
CA ALA A 210 3.51 0.13 0.22
C ALA A 210 2.67 -0.78 -0.68
N CYS A 211 1.35 -0.68 -0.60
CA CYS A 211 0.47 -1.39 -1.51
C CYS A 211 0.82 -1.00 -2.96
N LYS A 212 1.01 0.29 -3.28
CA LYS A 212 1.21 0.75 -4.66
C LYS A 212 2.44 0.10 -5.28
N GLU A 213 3.52 0.04 -4.51
CA GLU A 213 4.73 -0.67 -4.90
C GLU A 213 4.48 -2.17 -5.13
N ILE A 214 3.73 -2.83 -4.24
CA ILE A 214 3.37 -4.26 -4.40
C ILE A 214 2.62 -4.51 -5.70
N CYS A 215 1.63 -3.68 -6.05
CA CYS A 215 0.88 -3.84 -7.30
C CYS A 215 1.67 -3.51 -8.57
N LEU A 216 2.77 -2.76 -8.45
CA LEU A 216 3.65 -2.48 -9.59
C LEU A 216 4.74 -3.55 -9.75
N GLU A 217 5.10 -4.24 -8.66
CA GLU A 217 6.15 -5.26 -8.62
C GLU A 217 5.64 -6.65 -9.03
N LEU A 218 4.39 -7.00 -8.67
CA LEU A 218 3.86 -8.36 -8.81
C LEU A 218 2.97 -8.52 -10.04
N GLU A 219 3.01 -9.72 -10.62
CA GLU A 219 2.06 -10.14 -11.65
C GLU A 219 0.65 -10.34 -11.06
N GLU A 220 -0.38 -10.34 -11.90
CA GLU A 220 -1.78 -10.41 -11.47
C GLU A 220 -2.06 -11.69 -10.65
N GLU A 221 -1.52 -12.83 -11.04
CA GLU A 221 -1.69 -14.10 -10.32
C GLU A 221 -1.07 -14.06 -8.92
N GLU A 222 0.11 -13.47 -8.79
CA GLU A 222 0.81 -13.34 -7.50
C GLU A 222 0.06 -12.38 -6.57
N LEU A 223 -0.44 -11.27 -7.12
CA LEU A 223 -1.26 -10.31 -6.40
C LEU A 223 -2.58 -10.94 -5.92
N MET A 224 -3.22 -11.75 -6.78
CA MET A 224 -4.41 -12.52 -6.41
C MET A 224 -4.12 -13.53 -5.30
N GLY A 225 -2.93 -14.15 -5.31
CA GLY A 225 -2.43 -15.01 -4.25
C GLY A 225 -2.27 -14.28 -2.92
N LEU A 226 -1.68 -13.07 -2.92
CA LEU A 226 -1.59 -12.24 -1.72
C LEU A 226 -2.97 -11.92 -1.15
N LEU A 227 -3.94 -11.62 -2.01
CA LEU A 227 -5.28 -11.19 -1.62
C LEU A 227 -6.25 -12.35 -1.35
N ALA A 228 -5.80 -13.60 -1.48
CA ALA A 228 -6.57 -14.79 -1.17
C ALA A 228 -6.93 -14.89 0.32
N GLU A 229 -6.02 -14.46 1.19
CA GLU A 229 -6.08 -14.59 2.64
C GLU A 229 -6.41 -13.28 3.38
N GLY A 230 -6.85 -12.25 2.64
CA GLY A 230 -7.24 -10.94 3.20
C GLY A 230 -8.22 -11.08 4.37
N GLY A 231 -8.04 -10.27 5.41
CA GLY A 231 -8.71 -10.41 6.70
C GLY A 231 -10.24 -10.37 6.62
N VAL A 232 -10.80 -9.36 5.93
CA VAL A 232 -12.24 -9.18 5.75
C VAL A 232 -12.80 -10.27 4.85
N ARG A 233 -12.15 -10.51 3.69
CA ARG A 233 -12.55 -11.58 2.76
C ARG A 233 -12.63 -12.94 3.45
N LYS A 234 -11.63 -13.29 4.25
CA LYS A 234 -11.56 -14.55 4.99
C LYS A 234 -12.66 -14.65 6.05
N ALA A 235 -12.92 -13.58 6.79
CA ALA A 235 -13.98 -13.54 7.78
C ALA A 235 -15.38 -13.70 7.14
N LEU A 236 -15.59 -13.09 5.97
CA LEU A 236 -16.85 -13.18 5.24
C LEU A 236 -17.06 -14.58 4.63
N LYS A 237 -16.03 -15.18 4.01
CA LYS A 237 -16.08 -16.58 3.52
C LYS A 237 -16.46 -17.59 4.61
N ALA A 238 -16.02 -17.37 5.85
CA ALA A 238 -16.27 -18.30 6.94
C ALA A 238 -17.68 -18.20 7.54
N LYS A 239 -18.42 -17.11 7.28
CA LYS A 239 -19.65 -16.77 8.03
C LYS A 239 -20.85 -16.46 7.15
N VAL A 240 -20.66 -16.28 5.85
CA VAL A 240 -21.70 -15.81 4.93
C VAL A 240 -21.65 -16.58 3.62
N ASP A 241 -22.84 -16.93 3.13
CA ASP A 241 -23.04 -17.70 1.90
C ASP A 241 -22.64 -16.88 0.66
N GLU A 242 -22.12 -17.55 -0.38
CA GLU A 242 -21.58 -16.89 -1.58
C GLU A 242 -22.62 -16.02 -2.29
N ASP A 243 -23.88 -16.48 -2.34
CA ASP A 243 -24.98 -15.76 -2.97
C ASP A 243 -25.27 -14.42 -2.26
N GLU A 244 -25.16 -14.39 -0.93
CA GLU A 244 -25.44 -13.19 -0.12
C GLU A 244 -24.35 -12.13 -0.32
N ILE A 245 -23.07 -12.53 -0.44
CA ILE A 245 -21.97 -11.59 -0.63
C ILE A 245 -21.73 -11.19 -2.08
N SER A 246 -22.17 -11.98 -3.07
CA SER A 246 -21.93 -11.77 -4.50
C SER A 246 -22.25 -10.35 -5.01
N ARG A 247 -23.19 -9.66 -4.34
CA ARG A 247 -23.64 -8.32 -4.68
C ARG A 247 -23.02 -7.22 -3.82
N GLY A 248 -22.45 -7.56 -2.67
CA GLY A 248 -21.91 -6.60 -1.72
C GLY A 248 -20.54 -6.07 -2.15
N LEU A 249 -20.33 -4.77 -1.94
CA LEU A 249 -19.03 -4.12 -2.07
C LEU A 249 -18.44 -3.86 -0.69
N TYR A 250 -17.14 -4.14 -0.51
CA TYR A 250 -16.44 -3.87 0.73
C TYR A 250 -14.97 -3.53 0.51
N LEU A 251 -14.37 -2.88 1.51
CA LEU A 251 -12.95 -2.58 1.55
C LEU A 251 -12.21 -3.61 2.41
N GLU A 252 -11.01 -3.98 1.99
CA GLU A 252 -10.13 -4.84 2.76
C GLU A 252 -9.45 -4.03 3.87
N CYS A 253 -9.28 -4.62 5.06
CA CYS A 253 -8.70 -3.91 6.19
C CYS A 253 -7.97 -4.85 7.14
N THR A 254 -7.10 -4.28 7.97
CA THR A 254 -6.43 -4.99 9.06
C THR A 254 -6.42 -4.15 10.34
N ILE A 255 -6.13 -4.79 11.46
CA ILE A 255 -5.98 -4.11 12.76
C ILE A 255 -4.52 -4.16 13.14
N VAL A 256 -3.89 -3.00 13.30
CA VAL A 256 -2.46 -2.87 13.60
C VAL A 256 -2.21 -1.84 14.69
N ASN A 257 -1.06 -1.92 15.34
CA ASN A 257 -0.58 -0.83 16.17
C ASN A 257 0.09 0.22 15.27
N THR A 258 -0.53 1.39 15.12
CA THR A 258 -0.04 2.45 14.24
C THR A 258 1.30 3.02 14.71
N SER A 259 1.54 3.11 16.02
CA SER A 259 2.83 3.57 16.54
C SER A 259 3.96 2.61 16.15
N LEU A 260 3.73 1.29 16.28
CA LEU A 260 4.72 0.29 15.86
C LEU A 260 5.00 0.33 14.35
N LEU A 261 3.95 0.54 13.54
CA LEU A 261 4.10 0.64 12.08
C LEU A 261 4.89 1.89 11.66
N LEU A 262 4.59 3.04 12.29
CA LEU A 262 5.30 4.30 12.06
C LEU A 262 6.75 4.23 12.53
N ASP A 263 7.01 3.62 13.69
CA ASP A 263 8.37 3.37 14.19
C ASP A 263 9.15 2.49 13.22
N ALA A 264 8.56 1.40 12.73
CA ALA A 264 9.19 0.51 11.75
C ALA A 264 9.57 1.25 10.46
N HIS A 265 8.69 2.14 9.97
CA HIS A 265 8.96 2.96 8.78
C HIS A 265 10.13 3.93 9.02
N ARG A 266 10.17 4.60 10.18
CA ARG A 266 11.25 5.52 10.55
C ARG A 266 12.60 4.81 10.73
N GLU A 267 12.60 3.63 11.34
CA GLU A 267 13.82 2.89 11.67
C GLU A 267 14.39 2.11 10.48
N HIS A 268 13.54 1.46 9.69
CA HIS A 268 13.98 0.50 8.66
C HIS A 268 13.58 0.88 7.22
N GLY A 269 12.74 1.90 7.04
CA GLY A 269 12.37 2.43 5.73
C GLY A 269 11.24 1.68 5.00
N GLY A 270 10.95 2.13 3.78
CA GLY A 270 9.81 1.69 2.97
C GLY A 270 9.83 0.21 2.59
N ASP A 271 10.99 -0.38 2.31
CA ASP A 271 11.08 -1.81 1.92
C ASP A 271 10.61 -2.75 3.03
N VAL A 272 10.88 -2.42 4.30
CA VAL A 272 10.39 -3.20 5.44
C VAL A 272 8.89 -3.05 5.62
N ILE A 273 8.36 -1.84 5.45
CA ILE A 273 6.91 -1.64 5.42
C ILE A 273 6.26 -2.44 4.29
N ARG A 274 6.84 -2.40 3.09
CA ARG A 274 6.33 -3.15 1.92
C ARG A 274 6.21 -4.63 2.25
N GLU A 275 7.25 -5.23 2.83
CA GLU A 275 7.22 -6.63 3.24
C GLU A 275 6.21 -6.88 4.38
N LEU A 276 6.11 -6.01 5.39
CA LEU A 276 5.09 -6.13 6.45
C LEU A 276 3.67 -6.10 5.88
N VAL A 277 3.38 -5.21 4.93
CA VAL A 277 2.08 -5.13 4.26
C VAL A 277 1.81 -6.41 3.44
N LYS A 278 2.80 -6.94 2.70
CA LYS A 278 2.66 -8.25 2.02
C LYS A 278 2.23 -9.35 3.01
N GLN A 279 2.86 -9.40 4.19
CA GLN A 279 2.51 -10.38 5.23
C GLN A 279 1.09 -10.17 5.77
N MET A 280 0.66 -8.92 5.98
CA MET A 280 -0.71 -8.63 6.40
C MET A 280 -1.75 -9.03 5.37
N LEU A 281 -1.49 -8.80 4.07
CA LEU A 281 -2.37 -9.23 2.99
C LEU A 281 -2.48 -10.76 2.93
N LEU A 282 -1.37 -11.47 3.23
CA LEU A 282 -1.33 -12.93 3.43
C LEU A 282 -2.02 -13.42 4.73
N GLY A 283 -2.74 -12.55 5.43
CA GLY A 283 -3.52 -12.91 6.61
C GLY A 283 -2.75 -12.87 7.93
N LYS A 284 -1.51 -12.35 7.96
CA LYS A 284 -0.81 -12.07 9.22
C LYS A 284 -1.62 -11.03 10.01
N LYS A 285 -2.10 -11.42 11.19
CA LYS A 285 -2.85 -10.51 12.05
C LYS A 285 -1.90 -9.46 12.62
N GLY A 286 -2.35 -8.20 12.70
CA GLY A 286 -1.48 -7.15 13.26
C GLY A 286 -1.18 -7.29 14.74
N GLU A 287 -1.97 -8.06 15.51
CA GLU A 287 -1.62 -8.45 16.89
C GLU A 287 -0.34 -9.31 16.97
N GLU A 288 0.03 -9.97 15.88
CA GLU A 288 1.23 -10.80 15.76
C GLU A 288 2.45 -10.01 15.23
N ILE A 289 2.27 -8.71 14.92
CA ILE A 289 3.31 -7.83 14.40
C ILE A 289 3.87 -7.01 15.55
N ASP A 290 4.77 -7.62 16.31
CA ASP A 290 5.52 -6.99 17.38
C ASP A 290 6.91 -6.50 16.91
N ARG A 291 7.65 -5.82 17.78
CA ARG A 291 9.02 -5.35 17.48
C ARG A 291 9.96 -6.49 17.08
N ARG A 292 9.80 -7.68 17.65
CA ARG A 292 10.66 -8.84 17.33
C ARG A 292 10.40 -9.32 15.91
N TYR A 293 9.13 -9.38 15.50
CA TYR A 293 8.74 -9.72 14.15
C TYR A 293 9.20 -8.67 13.14
N ILE A 294 9.04 -7.39 13.44
CA ILE A 294 9.55 -6.27 12.61
C ILE A 294 11.06 -6.43 12.38
N ASN A 295 11.84 -6.67 13.43
CA ASN A 295 13.29 -6.89 13.30
C ASN A 295 13.63 -8.13 12.46
N LYS A 296 12.84 -9.20 12.57
CA LYS A 296 12.99 -10.39 11.71
C LYS A 296 12.77 -10.03 10.24
N VAL A 297 11.71 -9.29 9.93
CA VAL A 297 11.40 -8.83 8.56
C VAL A 297 12.51 -7.92 8.04
N ALA A 298 12.99 -6.98 8.86
CA ALA A 298 14.08 -6.09 8.50
C ALA A 298 15.36 -6.86 8.13
N ASN A 299 15.70 -7.93 8.87
CA ASN A 299 16.84 -8.78 8.53
C ASN A 299 16.64 -9.53 7.20
N VAL A 300 15.43 -10.01 6.91
CA VAL A 300 15.10 -10.67 5.64
C VAL A 300 15.26 -9.70 4.47
N VAL A 301 14.77 -8.47 4.62
CA VAL A 301 14.89 -7.41 3.60
C VAL A 301 16.36 -7.05 3.37
N LYS A 302 17.13 -6.82 4.44
CA LYS A 302 18.58 -6.54 4.36
C LYS A 302 19.34 -7.65 3.63
N GLU A 303 19.03 -8.91 3.92
CA GLU A 303 19.66 -10.06 3.28
C GLU A 303 19.30 -10.13 1.78
N ARG A 304 18.05 -9.85 1.41
CA ARG A 304 17.60 -9.80 0.01
C ARG A 304 18.35 -8.71 -0.76
N GLN A 305 18.42 -7.50 -0.21
CA GLN A 305 19.14 -6.37 -0.79
C GLN A 305 20.64 -6.67 -0.97
N ARG A 306 21.27 -7.33 0.03
CA ARG A 306 22.68 -7.75 -0.07
C ARG A 306 22.90 -8.69 -1.26
N ARG A 307 22.06 -9.71 -1.40
CA ARG A 307 22.16 -10.68 -2.52
C ARG A 307 21.93 -10.03 -3.88
N GLU A 308 21.03 -9.06 -3.96
CA GLU A 308 20.80 -8.32 -5.21
C GLU A 308 22.00 -7.44 -5.59
N MET A 309 22.66 -6.81 -4.61
CA MET A 309 23.89 -6.06 -4.85
C MET A 309 25.03 -6.98 -5.31
N GLU A 310 25.23 -8.11 -4.64
CA GLU A 310 26.24 -9.11 -5.03
C GLU A 310 26.01 -9.61 -6.47
N LYS A 311 24.76 -9.91 -6.85
CA LYS A 311 24.42 -10.29 -8.23
C LYS A 311 24.74 -9.18 -9.24
N LYS A 312 24.36 -7.94 -8.94
CA LYS A 312 24.64 -6.78 -9.82
C LYS A 312 26.14 -6.54 -9.97
N GLU A 313 26.92 -6.71 -8.91
CA GLU A 313 28.39 -6.62 -8.98
C GLU A 313 28.99 -7.76 -9.81
N GLU A 314 28.47 -8.98 -9.67
CA GLU A 314 28.91 -10.12 -10.46
C GLU A 314 28.60 -9.93 -11.96
N GLU A 315 27.41 -9.42 -12.29
CA GLU A 315 27.03 -9.08 -13.66
C GLU A 315 27.93 -7.99 -14.25
N LYS A 316 28.21 -6.91 -13.50
CA LYS A 316 29.15 -5.87 -13.94
C LYS A 316 30.54 -6.44 -14.19
N ARG A 317 31.07 -7.29 -13.30
CA ARG A 317 32.37 -7.95 -13.50
C ARG A 317 32.38 -8.85 -14.74
N LYS A 318 31.29 -9.56 -15.01
CA LYS A 318 31.15 -10.38 -16.23
C LYS A 318 31.13 -9.49 -17.48
N GLU A 319 30.44 -8.36 -17.44
CA GLU A 319 30.37 -7.41 -18.55
C GLU A 319 31.73 -6.74 -18.83
N GLU A 320 32.46 -6.35 -17.78
CA GLU A 320 33.82 -5.81 -17.90
C GLU A 320 34.79 -6.83 -18.49
N LYS A 321 34.74 -8.09 -18.04
CA LYS A 321 35.56 -9.17 -18.61
C LYS A 321 35.25 -9.39 -20.09
N LYS A 322 33.97 -9.35 -20.50
CA LYS A 322 33.58 -9.45 -21.91
C LYS A 322 34.15 -8.29 -22.73
N LYS A 323 34.05 -7.05 -22.23
CA LYS A 323 34.61 -5.86 -22.90
C LYS A 323 36.13 -5.93 -23.01
N GLU A 324 36.82 -6.43 -21.98
CA GLU A 324 38.27 -6.61 -22.01
C GLU A 324 38.69 -7.70 -23.01
N GLU A 325 37.95 -8.81 -23.07
CA GLU A 325 38.19 -9.88 -24.04
C GLU A 325 37.94 -9.42 -25.49
N GLU A 326 36.91 -8.62 -25.72
CA GLU A 326 36.66 -7.99 -27.03
C GLU A 326 37.80 -7.05 -27.44
N LYS A 327 38.26 -6.19 -26.53
CA LYS A 327 39.43 -5.32 -26.79
C LYS A 327 40.68 -6.12 -27.13
N ARG A 328 40.98 -7.18 -26.38
CA ARG A 328 42.12 -8.06 -26.66
C ARG A 328 41.99 -8.78 -28.01
N LYS A 329 40.79 -9.19 -28.41
CA LYS A 329 40.53 -9.76 -29.74
C LYS A 329 40.73 -8.73 -30.85
N GLU A 330 40.31 -7.49 -30.62
CA GLU A 330 40.48 -6.39 -31.57
C GLU A 330 41.97 -5.99 -31.74
N GLU A 331 42.73 -5.94 -30.64
CA GLU A 331 44.17 -5.71 -30.66
C GLU A 331 44.91 -6.84 -31.39
N LYS A 332 44.57 -8.10 -31.12
CA LYS A 332 45.15 -9.25 -31.86
C LYS A 332 44.87 -9.18 -33.36
N LYS A 333 43.66 -8.79 -33.77
CA LYS A 333 43.33 -8.60 -35.20
C LYS A 333 44.19 -7.49 -35.83
N LYS A 334 44.34 -6.35 -35.14
CA LYS A 334 45.20 -5.24 -35.61
C LYS A 334 46.67 -5.66 -35.72
N GLU A 335 47.15 -6.50 -34.80
CA GLU A 335 48.52 -7.03 -34.85
C GLU A 335 48.73 -8.04 -35.99
N GLU A 336 47.74 -8.91 -36.26
CA GLU A 336 47.77 -9.83 -37.40
C GLU A 336 47.71 -9.11 -38.75
N GLU A 337 46.93 -8.03 -38.86
CA GLU A 337 46.89 -7.19 -40.06
C GLU A 337 48.25 -6.51 -40.31
N LYS A 338 48.88 -5.95 -39.27
CA LYS A 338 50.23 -5.37 -39.38
C LYS A 338 51.27 -6.40 -39.83
N LYS A 339 51.25 -7.62 -39.28
CA LYS A 339 52.16 -8.70 -39.69
C LYS A 339 51.94 -9.14 -41.15
N LYS A 340 50.70 -9.15 -41.64
CA LYS A 340 50.42 -9.40 -43.07
C LYS A 340 50.93 -8.28 -43.97
N GLU A 341 50.83 -7.03 -43.52
CA GLU A 341 51.35 -5.86 -44.24
C GLU A 341 52.88 -5.85 -44.32
N GLU A 342 53.56 -6.20 -43.22
CA GLU A 342 55.02 -6.35 -43.19
C GLU A 342 55.50 -7.49 -44.09
N LYS A 343 54.83 -8.65 -44.08
CA LYS A 343 55.15 -9.75 -45.00
C LYS A 343 55.00 -9.34 -46.47
N LYS A 344 53.95 -8.57 -46.82
CA LYS A 344 53.80 -8.03 -48.18
C LYS A 344 54.90 -7.03 -48.56
N LYS A 345 55.42 -6.26 -47.59
CA LYS A 345 56.57 -5.36 -47.82
C LYS A 345 57.88 -6.14 -47.97
N GLU A 346 58.07 -7.23 -47.23
CA GLU A 346 59.24 -8.11 -47.36
C GLU A 346 59.24 -8.90 -48.68
N GLU A 347 58.08 -9.38 -49.14
CA GLU A 347 57.94 -10.04 -50.44
C GLU A 347 58.25 -9.06 -51.60
N LYS A 348 57.76 -7.82 -51.54
CA LYS A 348 58.14 -6.78 -52.51
C LYS A 348 59.64 -6.49 -52.54
N LYS A 349 60.32 -6.49 -51.39
CA LYS A 349 61.78 -6.32 -51.30
C LYS A 349 62.57 -7.54 -51.82
N LYS A 350 61.99 -8.75 -51.79
CA LYS A 350 62.59 -9.95 -52.37
C LYS A 350 62.41 -10.02 -53.88
N GLU A 351 61.29 -9.54 -54.42
CA GLU A 351 61.10 -9.39 -55.89
C GLU A 351 62.02 -8.32 -56.49
N GLU A 352 62.31 -7.22 -55.79
CA GLU A 352 63.31 -6.24 -56.25
C GLU A 352 64.74 -6.81 -56.29
N LYS A 353 65.10 -7.71 -55.36
CA LYS A 353 66.43 -8.35 -55.35
C LYS A 353 66.60 -9.49 -56.37
N SER A 354 65.53 -10.08 -56.90
CA SER A 354 65.63 -11.06 -58.00
C SER A 354 65.48 -10.44 -59.39
N GLY A 355 65.15 -9.14 -59.49
CA GLY A 355 65.13 -8.39 -60.75
C GLY A 355 66.47 -7.78 -61.15
N GLU A 356 67.42 -7.67 -60.22
CA GLU A 356 68.69 -6.97 -60.42
C GLU A 356 69.88 -7.89 -60.77
N SER A 357 69.63 -9.16 -61.12
CA SER A 357 70.67 -10.13 -61.54
C SER A 357 70.57 -10.59 -63.00
N LEU A 358 69.95 -9.80 -63.89
CA LEU A 358 69.81 -10.13 -65.31
C LEU A 358 70.10 -8.97 -66.29
N ARG A 359 70.76 -7.90 -65.83
CA ARG A 359 71.23 -6.82 -66.71
C ARG A 359 72.61 -6.33 -66.30
N GLU A 360 73.64 -7.08 -66.68
CA GLU A 360 74.96 -6.52 -66.99
C GLU A 360 75.78 -7.59 -67.73
N GLY A 361 75.89 -7.44 -69.04
CA GLY A 361 76.71 -8.28 -69.92
C GLY A 361 76.25 -8.14 -71.36
N GLU A 362 77.13 -7.62 -72.22
CA GLU A 362 76.98 -7.28 -73.65
C GLU A 362 76.58 -5.80 -73.90
N ALA A 363 77.33 -4.96 -74.61
CA ALA A 363 78.52 -5.16 -75.43
C ALA A 363 79.26 -3.82 -75.61
N SER A 364 80.59 -3.88 -75.62
CA SER A 364 81.45 -2.83 -76.17
C SER A 364 82.80 -3.46 -76.55
N GLU A 365 82.94 -3.91 -77.79
CA GLU A 365 84.23 -3.94 -78.49
C GLU A 365 84.07 -4.23 -80.00
N GLY A 366 84.85 -3.52 -80.82
CA GLY A 366 85.05 -3.75 -82.27
C GLY A 366 84.30 -2.74 -83.16
N GLY A 367 84.90 -1.76 -83.84
CA GLY A 367 86.30 -1.60 -84.21
C GLY A 367 86.62 -2.26 -85.56
N GLY A 368 86.43 -1.52 -86.66
CA GLY A 368 87.24 -1.66 -87.88
C GLY A 368 86.53 -2.11 -89.17
N GLY A 369 86.72 -1.34 -90.25
CA GLY A 369 86.87 -1.92 -91.59
C GLY A 369 86.13 -1.24 -92.75
N LYS A 370 86.84 -0.27 -93.37
CA LYS A 370 86.78 0.20 -94.77
C LYS A 370 85.51 0.85 -95.32
#